data_AF-A0A7U5MRG6-F1
#
_entry.id   AF-A0A7U5MRG6-F1
#
_cell.length_a   1.000
_cell.length_b   1.000
_cell.length_c   1.000
_cell.angle_alpha   90.00
_cell.angle_beta   90.00
_cell.angle_gamma   90.00
#
_symmetry.space_group_name_H-M   'P 1'
#
loop_
_entity.id
_entity.type
_entity.pdbx_description
1 polymer ?
#
loop_
_entity_poly.entity_id
_entity_poly.type
_entity_poly.pdbx_seq_one_letter_code
_entity_poly.pdbx_strand_id
1 'polypeptide(L)'
;MNAPTSRGSDSTRTEAIIEAHDCDWMTGDGDQGRCRCGLIVTTEDDWRRHAEQEVISELWSPTAEVITSADTLEGLPERSAIAVHPGTENAVFRRIVLGDPRLSAWCNLTGTFRFTPGLLPAIILERGPEALEAKT
;
A
#
# COMPACT_ATOMS: atom_id res chain seq x y z
N MET A 1 -6.82 13.31 -35.38
CA MET A 1 -5.53 13.15 -34.68
C MET A 1 -5.81 13.40 -33.22
N ASN A 2 -5.89 12.36 -32.40
CA ASN A 2 -6.19 12.51 -30.97
C ASN A 2 -4.87 12.70 -30.23
N ALA A 3 -4.74 13.83 -29.54
CA ALA A 3 -3.62 14.08 -28.64
C ALA A 3 -3.61 13.02 -27.53
N PRO A 4 -2.43 12.55 -27.09
CA PRO A 4 -2.35 11.68 -25.93
C PRO A 4 -2.84 12.49 -24.72
N THR A 5 -3.94 12.07 -24.12
CA THR A 5 -4.30 12.48 -22.77
C THR A 5 -3.14 12.09 -21.87
N SER A 6 -2.45 13.09 -21.32
CA SER A 6 -1.44 12.86 -20.30
C SER A 6 -2.12 12.10 -19.14
N ARG A 7 -1.76 10.83 -18.94
CA ARG A 7 -1.88 10.19 -17.63
C ARG A 7 -0.92 10.93 -16.71
N GLY A 8 -1.34 12.10 -16.23
CA GLY A 8 -0.60 12.83 -15.20
C GLY A 8 -0.67 12.00 -13.94
N SER A 9 0.44 11.34 -13.61
CA SER A 9 0.73 10.57 -12.40
C SER A 9 -0.38 10.53 -11.32
N ASP A 10 -1.38 9.68 -11.51
CA ASP A 10 -2.33 9.33 -10.44
C ASP A 10 -1.69 8.37 -9.41
N SER A 11 -0.40 8.03 -9.52
CA SER A 11 0.24 7.04 -8.67
C SER A 11 0.63 7.62 -7.31
N THR A 12 0.30 6.90 -6.24
CA THR A 12 0.70 7.27 -4.87
C THR A 12 2.18 6.97 -4.63
N ARG A 13 2.81 7.57 -3.62
CA ARG A 13 4.20 7.26 -3.26
C ARG A 13 4.33 5.79 -2.86
N THR A 14 3.34 5.25 -2.16
CA THR A 14 3.28 3.82 -1.82
C THR A 14 3.41 2.95 -3.07
N GLU A 15 2.69 3.26 -4.14
CA GLU A 15 2.78 2.49 -5.39
C GLU A 15 4.11 2.67 -6.10
N ALA A 16 4.65 3.90 -6.13
CA ALA A 16 5.96 4.16 -6.72
C ALA A 16 7.08 3.37 -6.01
N ILE A 17 7.01 3.26 -4.68
CA ILE A 17 7.94 2.44 -3.89
C ILE A 17 7.78 0.96 -4.25
N ILE A 18 6.55 0.45 -4.26
CA ILE A 18 6.30 -0.96 -4.63
C ILE A 18 6.82 -1.27 -6.03
N GLU A 19 6.59 -0.38 -7.01
CA GLU A 19 7.09 -0.54 -8.38
C GLU A 19 8.63 -0.47 -8.46
N ALA A 20 9.27 0.38 -7.66
CA ALA A 20 10.72 0.45 -7.54
C ALA A 20 11.33 -0.82 -6.94
N HIS A 21 10.52 -1.61 -6.22
CA HIS A 21 10.92 -2.88 -5.59
C HIS A 21 10.34 -4.12 -6.28
N ASP A 22 9.85 -4.00 -7.51
CA ASP A 22 9.42 -5.16 -8.29
C ASP A 22 10.60 -6.13 -8.57
N CYS A 23 10.29 -7.41 -8.73
CA CYS A 23 11.28 -8.48 -8.89
C CYS A 23 11.27 -9.06 -10.31
N ASP A 24 12.45 -9.15 -10.91
CA ASP A 24 12.66 -9.98 -12.09
C ASP A 24 12.77 -11.44 -11.63
N TRP A 25 11.73 -12.23 -11.88
CA TRP A 25 11.69 -13.65 -11.50
C TRP A 25 12.39 -14.51 -12.55
N MET A 26 13.47 -15.19 -12.14
CA MET A 26 14.10 -16.22 -12.97
C MET A 26 13.41 -17.55 -12.70
N THR A 27 12.75 -18.12 -13.70
CA THR A 27 12.09 -19.43 -13.59
C THR A 27 13.10 -20.56 -13.87
N GLY A 28 13.27 -21.49 -12.93
CA GLY A 28 14.24 -22.60 -13.06
C GLY A 28 14.57 -23.31 -11.73
N ASP A 29 15.62 -24.14 -11.72
CA ASP A 29 16.07 -24.80 -10.49
C ASP A 29 16.55 -23.74 -9.47
N GLY A 30 15.72 -23.48 -8.45
CA GLY A 30 15.96 -22.50 -7.40
C GLY A 30 15.32 -21.13 -7.66
N ASP A 31 14.03 -21.09 -8.04
CA ASP A 31 13.23 -19.88 -8.27
C ASP A 31 13.65 -18.72 -7.34
N GLN A 32 14.31 -17.72 -7.93
CA GLN A 32 14.78 -16.52 -7.25
C GLN A 32 14.26 -15.30 -7.99
N GLY A 33 13.74 -14.35 -7.23
CA GLY A 33 13.46 -13.00 -7.70
C GLY A 33 14.67 -12.12 -7.44
N ARG A 34 15.10 -11.36 -8.44
CA ARG A 34 16.02 -10.24 -8.23
C ARG A 34 15.21 -8.96 -8.18
N CYS A 35 15.07 -8.39 -6.97
CA CYS A 35 14.46 -7.08 -6.79
C CYS A 35 15.31 -6.02 -7.49
N ARG A 36 14.68 -5.00 -8.07
CA ARG A 36 15.36 -3.85 -8.69
C ARG A 36 16.31 -3.11 -7.74
N CYS A 37 16.09 -3.17 -6.42
CA CYS A 37 17.03 -2.63 -5.43
C CYS A 37 18.29 -3.51 -5.22
N GLY A 38 18.36 -4.66 -5.87
CA GLY A 38 19.49 -5.59 -5.81
C GLY A 38 19.32 -6.75 -4.83
N LEU A 39 18.26 -6.77 -4.01
CA LEU A 39 17.96 -7.89 -3.11
C LEU A 39 17.59 -9.15 -3.91
N ILE A 40 18.14 -10.29 -3.50
CA ILE A 40 17.71 -11.61 -3.99
C ILE A 40 16.69 -12.17 -3.00
N VAL A 41 15.51 -12.51 -3.50
CA VAL A 41 14.42 -13.11 -2.73
C VAL A 41 14.12 -14.50 -3.27
N THR A 42 13.70 -15.41 -2.38
CA THR A 42 13.46 -16.82 -2.72
C THR A 42 11.99 -17.15 -2.92
N THR A 43 11.09 -16.30 -2.44
CA THR A 43 9.64 -16.50 -2.56
C THR A 43 8.94 -15.16 -2.77
N GLU A 44 7.73 -15.20 -3.35
CA GLU A 44 6.91 -14.00 -3.51
C GLU A 44 6.55 -13.38 -2.14
N ASP A 45 6.41 -14.19 -1.09
CA ASP A 45 6.18 -13.71 0.27
C ASP A 45 7.38 -12.97 0.86
N ASP A 46 8.61 -13.36 0.50
CA ASP A 46 9.82 -12.63 0.89
C ASP A 46 9.88 -11.27 0.19
N TRP A 47 9.53 -11.24 -1.10
CA TRP A 47 9.38 -9.97 -1.84
C TRP A 47 8.33 -9.06 -1.21
N ARG A 48 7.14 -9.57 -0.90
CA ARG A 48 6.05 -8.77 -0.29
C ARG A 48 6.48 -8.17 1.05
N ARG A 49 7.09 -8.98 1.92
CA ARG A 49 7.63 -8.51 3.21
C ARG A 49 8.70 -7.44 3.03
N HIS A 50 9.60 -7.64 2.06
CA HIS A 50 10.60 -6.65 1.69
C HIS A 50 9.95 -5.33 1.23
N ALA A 51 9.00 -5.38 0.30
CA ALA A 51 8.32 -4.19 -0.20
C ALA A 51 7.53 -3.45 0.90
N GLU A 52 6.87 -4.16 1.81
CA GLU A 52 6.19 -3.54 2.97
C GLU A 52 7.19 -2.83 3.90
N GLN A 53 8.37 -3.41 4.12
CA GLN A 53 9.43 -2.78 4.92
C GLN A 53 9.98 -1.51 4.26
N GLU A 54 10.19 -1.51 2.95
CA GLU A 54 10.65 -0.33 2.22
C GLU A 54 9.61 0.80 2.24
N VAL A 55 8.32 0.46 2.08
CA VAL A 55 7.23 1.44 2.22
C VAL A 55 7.21 2.06 3.62
N ILE A 56 7.36 1.26 4.67
CA ILE A 56 7.45 1.77 6.05
C ILE A 56 8.69 2.65 6.20
N SER A 57 9.86 2.19 5.72
CA SER A 57 11.13 2.90 5.82
C SER A 57 11.08 4.29 5.17
N GLU A 58 10.44 4.41 4.01
CA GLU A 58 10.37 5.66 3.25
C GLU A 58 9.27 6.63 3.72
N LEU A 59 8.15 6.10 4.23
CA LEU A 59 6.96 6.90 4.53
C LEU A 59 6.77 7.17 6.02
N TRP A 60 7.33 6.33 6.90
CA TRP A 60 7.18 6.53 8.34
C TRP A 60 7.91 7.79 8.81
N SER A 61 7.32 8.45 9.79
CA SER A 61 7.90 9.61 10.48
C SER A 61 7.55 9.55 11.97
N PRO A 62 8.41 10.06 12.88
CA PRO A 62 8.06 10.25 14.28
C PRO A 62 6.82 11.12 14.52
N THR A 63 6.43 11.92 13.52
CA THR A 63 5.25 12.79 13.56
C THR A 63 4.06 12.22 12.78
N ALA A 64 4.13 10.97 12.34
CA ALA A 64 3.04 10.32 11.62
C ALA A 64 1.80 10.24 12.52
N GLU A 65 0.64 10.48 11.92
CA GLU A 65 -0.64 10.46 12.62
C GLU A 65 -1.02 9.04 13.02
N VAL A 66 -1.44 8.86 14.27
CA VAL A 66 -1.97 7.61 14.80
C VAL A 66 -3.49 7.68 14.84
N ILE A 67 -4.15 6.79 14.10
CA ILE A 67 -5.60 6.60 14.13
C ILE A 67 -5.96 5.51 15.14
N THR A 68 -6.85 5.84 16.06
CA THR A 68 -7.39 4.92 17.07
C THR A 68 -8.90 4.70 16.95
N SER A 69 -9.55 5.30 15.94
CA SER A 69 -10.99 5.24 15.69
C SER A 69 -11.29 4.61 14.33
N ALA A 70 -12.29 3.72 14.30
CA ALA A 70 -12.74 3.08 13.05
C ALA A 70 -13.30 4.10 12.06
N ASP A 71 -14.10 5.06 12.54
CA ASP A 71 -14.71 6.11 11.70
C ASP A 71 -13.64 6.96 11.00
N THR A 72 -12.57 7.30 11.71
CA THR A 72 -11.45 8.07 11.16
C THR A 72 -10.68 7.26 10.12
N LEU A 73 -10.49 5.96 10.38
CA LEU A 73 -9.80 5.07 9.45
C LEU A 73 -10.64 4.84 8.17
N GLU A 74 -11.95 4.64 8.31
CA GLU A 74 -12.87 4.44 7.18
C GLU A 74 -13.08 5.70 6.34
N GLY A 75 -12.95 6.88 6.95
CA GLY A 75 -13.02 8.18 6.28
C GLY A 75 -11.78 8.57 5.48
N LEU A 76 -10.70 7.76 5.52
CA LEU A 76 -9.51 8.04 4.70
C LEU A 76 -9.82 7.95 3.20
N PRO A 77 -9.15 8.74 2.34
CA PRO A 77 -9.29 8.62 0.89
C PRO A 77 -8.95 7.23 0.37
N GLU A 78 -9.52 6.85 -0.78
CA GLU A 78 -9.12 5.63 -1.49
C GLU A 78 -7.61 5.62 -1.75
N ARG A 79 -6.97 4.44 -1.71
CA ARG A 79 -5.52 4.26 -1.89
C ARG A 79 -4.65 4.88 -0.79
N SER A 80 -5.25 5.32 0.33
CA SER A 80 -4.48 5.59 1.55
C SER A 80 -3.76 4.34 2.02
N ALA A 81 -2.55 4.52 2.57
CA ALA A 81 -1.72 3.46 3.12
C ALA A 81 -1.50 3.68 4.62
N ILE A 82 -1.64 2.59 5.38
CA ILE A 82 -1.40 2.58 6.82
C ILE A 82 -0.43 1.47 7.19
N ALA A 83 0.26 1.65 8.31
CA ALA A 83 0.93 0.56 9.03
C ALA A 83 0.14 0.27 10.31
N VAL A 84 -0.08 -1.00 10.61
CA VAL A 84 -0.58 -1.42 11.94
C VAL A 84 0.61 -1.53 12.89
N HIS A 85 0.41 -1.23 14.18
CA HIS A 85 1.47 -1.06 15.18
C HIS A 85 2.61 -2.11 15.06
N PRO A 86 3.89 -1.68 15.09
CA PRO A 86 5.03 -2.59 15.00
C PRO A 86 5.00 -3.61 16.14
N GLY A 87 5.01 -4.90 15.79
CA GLY A 87 5.04 -6.00 16.77
C GLY A 87 4.12 -7.18 16.44
N THR A 88 3.04 -6.93 15.71
CA THR A 88 2.14 -7.97 15.17
C THR A 88 2.11 -7.82 13.67
N GLU A 89 2.97 -8.57 12.97
CA GLU A 89 3.03 -8.63 11.50
C GLU A 89 3.04 -7.24 10.84
N ASN A 90 4.22 -6.67 10.58
CA ASN A 90 4.42 -5.35 9.95
C ASN A 90 3.81 -5.28 8.53
N ALA A 91 2.49 -5.25 8.43
CA ALA A 91 1.75 -5.27 7.19
C ALA A 91 1.30 -3.85 6.89
N VAL A 92 1.76 -3.35 5.74
CA VAL A 92 1.20 -2.13 5.15
C VAL A 92 -0.14 -2.51 4.53
N PHE A 93 -1.21 -1.85 4.96
CA PHE A 93 -2.54 -2.02 4.36
C PHE A 93 -2.90 -0.82 3.52
N ARG A 94 -3.50 -1.10 2.36
CA ARG A 94 -4.03 -0.09 1.44
C ARG A 94 -5.55 -0.12 1.46
N ARG A 95 -6.15 1.07 1.45
CA ARG A 95 -7.60 1.22 1.35
C ARG A 95 -8.06 0.98 -0.08
N ILE A 96 -9.04 0.11 -0.23
CA ILE A 96 -9.71 -0.22 -1.50
C ILE A 96 -11.20 0.14 -1.35
N VAL A 97 -11.77 0.79 -2.36
CA VAL A 97 -13.21 1.06 -2.45
C VAL A 97 -13.85 0.07 -3.41
N LEU A 98 -14.90 -0.63 -2.97
CA LEU A 98 -15.55 -1.69 -3.73
C LEU A 98 -16.84 -1.20 -4.38
N GLY A 99 -16.73 -0.39 -5.43
CA GLY A 99 -17.85 0.11 -6.24
C GLY A 99 -18.78 1.11 -5.54
N ASP A 100 -18.99 0.99 -4.23
CA ASP A 100 -19.63 1.96 -3.35
C ASP A 100 -18.57 2.54 -2.40
N PRO A 101 -18.38 3.87 -2.32
CA PRO A 101 -17.46 4.53 -1.38
C PRO A 101 -17.67 4.18 0.09
N ARG A 102 -18.86 3.71 0.46
CA ARG A 102 -19.22 3.24 1.81
C ARG A 102 -18.73 1.82 2.08
N LEU A 103 -18.51 1.03 1.02
CA LEU A 103 -17.95 -0.31 1.10
C LEU A 103 -16.45 -0.22 0.85
N SER A 104 -15.70 0.00 1.93
CA SER A 104 -14.24 0.00 1.89
C SER A 104 -13.67 -1.28 2.52
N ALA A 105 -12.51 -1.69 2.01
CA ALA A 105 -11.74 -2.79 2.54
C ALA A 105 -10.27 -2.39 2.64
N TRP A 106 -9.53 -3.11 3.47
CA TRP A 106 -8.09 -2.93 3.62
C TRP A 106 -7.38 -4.18 3.17
N CYS A 107 -6.38 -4.02 2.30
CA CYS A 107 -5.65 -5.14 1.72
C CYS A 107 -4.14 -4.86 1.80
N ASN A 108 -3.38 -5.84 2.28
CA ASN A 108 -1.92 -5.78 2.28
C ASN A 108 -1.35 -6.29 0.94
N LEU A 109 -0.01 -6.40 0.85
CA LEU A 109 0.62 -6.87 -0.39
C LEU A 109 0.48 -8.38 -0.62
N THR A 110 0.12 -9.16 0.41
CA THR A 110 -0.19 -10.59 0.29
C THR A 110 -1.62 -10.87 -0.18
N GLY A 111 -2.41 -9.83 -0.48
CA GLY A 111 -3.81 -9.98 -0.88
C GLY A 111 -4.74 -10.30 0.28
N THR A 112 -4.26 -10.17 1.53
CA THR A 112 -5.03 -10.46 2.73
C THR A 112 -5.90 -9.26 3.08
N PHE A 113 -7.20 -9.51 3.11
CA PHE A 113 -8.20 -8.52 3.50
C PHE A 113 -8.40 -8.49 5.01
N ARG A 114 -8.61 -7.28 5.55
CA ARG A 114 -8.94 -7.04 6.96
C ARG A 114 -10.05 -6.01 7.08
N PHE A 115 -10.86 -6.19 8.12
CA PHE A 115 -11.86 -5.22 8.55
C PHE A 115 -11.21 -4.16 9.46
N THR A 116 -11.74 -2.94 9.40
CA THR A 116 -11.27 -1.75 10.12
C THR A 116 -10.90 -2.00 11.59
N PRO A 117 -11.74 -2.67 12.43
CA PRO A 117 -11.41 -2.85 13.85
C PRO A 117 -10.14 -3.66 14.11
N GLY A 118 -9.79 -4.57 13.20
CA GLY A 118 -8.59 -5.41 13.30
C GLY A 118 -7.29 -4.70 12.89
N LEU A 119 -7.38 -3.43 12.49
CA LEU A 119 -6.24 -2.62 12.04
C LEU A 119 -5.89 -1.50 13.02
N LEU A 120 -6.68 -1.33 14.08
CA LEU A 120 -6.47 -0.29 15.07
C LEU A 120 -5.58 -0.80 16.21
N PRO A 121 -4.65 0.02 16.73
CA PRO A 121 -4.29 1.35 16.22
C PRO A 121 -3.47 1.28 14.92
N ALA A 122 -3.70 2.25 14.03
CA ALA A 122 -3.01 2.38 12.75
C ALA A 122 -2.19 3.68 12.68
N ILE A 123 -1.05 3.64 12.00
CA ILE A 123 -0.24 4.81 11.65
C ILE A 123 -0.50 5.14 10.18
N ILE A 124 -0.83 6.39 9.87
CA ILE A 124 -0.95 6.85 8.49
C ILE A 124 0.45 6.96 7.89
N LEU A 125 0.72 6.20 6.83
CA LEU A 125 1.93 6.35 6.02
C LEU A 125 1.69 7.33 4.87
N GLU A 126 0.52 7.23 4.24
CA GLU A 126 0.14 8.09 3.14
C GLU A 126 -1.38 8.24 3.10
N ARG A 127 -1.85 9.48 2.91
CA ARG A 127 -3.24 9.74 2.53
C ARG A 127 -3.32 9.63 1.02
N GLY A 128 -4.25 8.81 0.54
CA GLY A 128 -4.51 8.69 -0.89
C GLY A 128 -5.02 10.00 -1.48
N PRO A 129 -5.07 10.11 -2.82
CA PRO A 129 -5.65 11.27 -3.47
C PRO A 129 -7.10 11.42 -3.01
N GLU A 130 -7.49 12.64 -2.65
CA GLU A 130 -8.91 12.94 -2.49
C GLU A 130 -9.60 12.62 -3.82
N ALA A 131 -10.68 11.86 -3.76
CA ALA A 131 -11.56 11.76 -4.92
C ALA A 131 -11.96 13.20 -5.24
N LEU A 132 -11.53 13.72 -6.39
CA LEU A 132 -12.03 14.98 -6.92
C LEU A 132 -13.54 14.90 -6.83
N GLU A 133 -14.13 15.61 -5.87
CA GLU A 133 -15.57 15.61 -5.69
C GLU A 133 -16.17 15.91 -7.06
N ALA A 134 -16.93 14.97 -7.59
CA ALA A 134 -17.69 15.16 -8.81
C ALA A 134 -18.71 16.26 -8.50
N LYS A 135 -18.30 17.51 -8.70
CA LYS A 135 -19.19 18.67 -8.75
C LYS A 135 -20.16 18.42 -9.89
N THR A 136 -21.33 17.91 -9.54
CA THR A 136 -22.54 17.93 -10.37
C THR A 136 -23.73 18.21 -9.49
#